data_AF-A0A353PDZ5-F1
#
_entry.id   AF-A0A353PDZ5-F1
#
_cell.length_a   1.000
_cell.length_b   1.000
_cell.length_c   1.000
_cell.angle_alpha   90.00
_cell.angle_beta   90.00
_cell.angle_gamma   90.00
#
_symmetry.space_group_name_H-M   'P 1'
#
loop_
_entity.id
_entity.type
_entity.pdbx_description
1 polymer ?
#
loop_
_entity_poly.entity_id
_entity_poly.type
_entity_poly.pdbx_seq_one_letter_code
_entity_poly.pdbx_strand_id
1 'polypeptide(L)' 'RAEEAAAAMGITSDRVLELGLIDTVIEEPLGGAHRDPVLMAERLKSFLIQSLDELQTFDRARLIERRRERLMGYGPYRES' A
#
# COMPACT_ATOMS: atom_id res chain seq x y z
N ARG A 1 -12.45 5.81 -23.18
CA ARG A 1 -12.60 4.33 -23.12
C ARG A 1 -11.61 3.67 -22.17
N ALA A 2 -10.28 3.75 -22.36
CA ALA A 2 -9.32 3.17 -21.41
C ALA A 2 -9.28 3.92 -20.06
N GLU A 3 -9.27 5.26 -20.10
CA GLU A 3 -9.28 6.11 -18.89
C GLU A 3 -10.55 5.94 -18.05
N GLU A 4 -11.72 5.83 -18.72
CA GLU A 4 -13.01 5.59 -18.06
C GLU A 4 -13.05 4.23 -17.35
N ALA A 5 -12.45 3.19 -17.95
CA ALA A 5 -12.33 1.88 -17.31
C ALA A 5 -11.38 1.90 -16.11
N ALA A 6 -10.23 2.60 -16.21
CA ALA A 6 -9.29 2.74 -15.11
C ALA A 6 -9.90 3.50 -13.92
N ALA A 7 -10.68 4.55 -14.19
CA ALA A 7 -11.43 5.29 -13.19
C ALA A 7 -12.53 4.42 -12.53
N ALA A 8 -13.28 3.66 -13.33
CA ALA A 8 -14.33 2.78 -12.83
C ALA A 8 -13.79 1.61 -11.98
N MET A 9 -12.60 1.11 -12.31
CA MET A 9 -11.92 0.06 -11.56
C MET A 9 -11.20 0.57 -10.30
N GLY A 10 -11.07 1.89 -10.12
CA GLY A 10 -10.46 2.49 -8.94
C GLY A 10 -8.98 2.11 -8.75
N ILE A 11 -8.22 2.02 -9.84
CA ILE A 11 -6.82 1.52 -9.85
C ILE A 11 -5.82 2.61 -9.39
N THR A 12 -6.29 3.82 -9.08
CA THR A 12 -5.42 4.88 -8.56
C THR A 12 -4.95 4.56 -7.14
N SER A 13 -3.72 4.96 -6.82
CA SER A 13 -3.12 4.77 -5.50
C SER A 13 -4.02 5.25 -4.37
N ASP A 14 -4.63 6.43 -4.55
CA ASP A 14 -5.49 7.06 -3.55
C ASP A 14 -6.75 6.24 -3.31
N ARG A 15 -7.35 5.70 -4.37
CA ARG A 15 -8.56 4.89 -4.26
C ARG A 15 -8.27 3.53 -3.62
N VAL A 16 -7.14 2.91 -3.94
CA VAL A 16 -6.71 1.65 -3.32
C VAL A 16 -6.39 1.86 -1.84
N LEU A 17 -5.84 3.03 -1.47
CA LEU A 17 -5.61 3.44 -0.08
C LEU A 17 -6.93 3.67 0.67
N GLU A 18 -7.90 4.36 0.08
CA GLU A 18 -9.24 4.56 0.66
C GLU A 18 -9.96 3.23 0.95
N LEU A 19 -9.73 2.22 0.11
CA LEU A 19 -10.27 0.87 0.28
C LEU A 19 -9.52 0.05 1.35
N GLY A 20 -8.45 0.60 1.93
CA GLY A 20 -7.63 -0.07 2.94
C GLY A 20 -6.83 -1.26 2.41
N LEU A 21 -6.67 -1.38 1.09
CA LEU A 21 -5.96 -2.50 0.46
C LEU A 21 -4.43 -2.32 0.52
N ILE A 22 -3.98 -1.07 0.53
CA ILE A 22 -2.58 -0.69 0.77
C ILE A 22 -2.50 0.16 2.03
N ASP A 23 -1.33 0.15 2.68
CA ASP A 23 -1.13 0.87 3.94
C ASP A 23 -0.63 2.30 3.72
N THR A 24 0.11 2.55 2.64
CA THR A 24 0.75 3.84 2.37
C THR A 24 1.01 4.03 0.89
N VAL A 25 0.99 5.28 0.44
CA VAL A 25 1.42 5.71 -0.88
C VAL A 25 2.72 6.49 -0.72
N ILE A 26 3.79 6.06 -1.40
CA ILE A 26 5.07 6.76 -1.40
C ILE A 26 5.02 7.81 -2.50
N GLU A 27 5.21 9.08 -2.14
CA GLU A 27 5.20 10.18 -3.11
C GLU A 27 6.36 10.08 -4.11
N GLU A 28 6.04 10.27 -5.39
CA GLU A 28 7.05 10.34 -6.44
C GLU A 28 7.81 11.69 -6.40
N PRO A 29 9.05 11.73 -6.92
CA PRO A 29 9.76 12.97 -7.21
C PRO A 29 8.98 13.88 -8.18
N LEU A 30 9.33 15.17 -8.19
CA LEU A 30 8.68 16.13 -9.07
C LEU A 30 8.88 15.77 -10.55
N GLY A 31 7.78 15.50 -11.25
CA GLY A 31 7.77 15.02 -12.64
C GLY A 31 7.88 13.49 -12.80
N GLY A 32 7.82 12.74 -11.71
CA GLY A 32 7.63 11.29 -11.69
C GLY A 32 8.88 10.48 -11.32
N ALA A 33 8.68 9.24 -10.88
CA ALA A 33 9.73 8.33 -10.40
C ALA A 33 10.87 8.09 -11.41
N HIS A 34 10.56 8.14 -12.70
CA HIS A 34 11.54 7.94 -13.78
C HIS A 34 12.49 9.14 -13.97
N ARG A 35 12.15 10.32 -13.45
CA ARG A 35 12.97 11.54 -13.61
C ARG A 35 14.07 11.66 -12.56
N ASP A 36 13.81 11.13 -11.37
CA ASP A 36 14.80 11.05 -10.30
C ASP A 36 14.74 9.67 -9.62
N PRO A 37 15.26 8.62 -10.27
CA PRO A 37 15.22 7.26 -9.75
C PRO A 37 16.06 7.11 -8.49
N VAL A 38 17.08 7.95 -8.29
CA VAL A 38 17.93 7.92 -7.08
C VAL A 38 17.12 8.38 -5.88
N LEU A 39 16.45 9.54 -5.96
CA LEU A 39 15.59 10.03 -4.89
C LEU A 39 14.44 9.05 -4.60
N MET A 40 13.86 8.46 -5.65
CA MET A 40 12.80 7.45 -5.47
C MET A 40 13.32 6.21 -4.73
N ALA A 41 14.50 5.73 -5.07
CA ALA A 41 15.12 4.59 -4.40
C ALA A 41 15.44 4.90 -2.93
N GLU A 42 15.89 6.12 -2.62
CA GLU A 42 16.14 6.56 -1.24
C GLU A 42 14.85 6.60 -0.42
N ARG A 43 13.77 7.17 -0.96
CA ARG A 43 12.45 7.19 -0.32
C ARG A 43 11.94 5.77 -0.06
N LEU A 44 12.03 4.90 -1.06
CA LEU A 44 11.63 3.51 -0.94
C LEU A 44 12.46 2.77 0.13
N LYS A 45 13.79 2.95 0.12
CA LYS A 45 14.67 2.32 1.10
C LYS A 45 14.30 2.73 2.53
N SER A 46 14.13 4.03 2.78
CA SER A 46 13.76 4.54 4.10
C SER A 46 12.43 3.96 4.57
N PHE A 47 11.42 3.92 3.69
CA PHE A 47 10.12 3.36 4.00
C PHE A 47 10.17 1.85 4.30
N LEU A 48 10.93 1.08 3.51
CA LEU A 48 11.10 -0.36 3.72
C LEU A 48 11.81 -0.67 5.04
N ILE A 49 12.85 0.08 5.39
CA ILE A 49 13.56 -0.08 6.66
C ILE A 49 12.61 0.20 7.83
N GLN A 50 11.91 1.34 7.80
CA GLN A 50 10.94 1.67 8.85
C GLN A 50 9.86 0.60 9.00
N SER A 51 9.27 0.16 7.87
CA SER A 51 8.23 -0.88 7.87
C SER A 51 8.75 -2.19 8.45
N LEU A 52 9.99 -2.57 8.12
CA LEU A 52 10.61 -3.77 8.64
C LEU A 52 10.88 -3.66 10.15
N ASP A 53 11.41 -2.53 10.60
CA ASP A 53 11.68 -2.27 12.02
C ASP A 53 10.39 -2.36 12.85
N GLU A 54 9.30 -1.76 12.35
CA GLU A 54 7.98 -1.88 12.97
C GLU A 54 7.50 -3.33 13.05
N LEU A 55 7.65 -4.11 11.96
CA LEU A 55 7.22 -5.51 11.93
C LEU A 55 8.07 -6.41 12.86
N GLN A 56 9.35 -6.10 13.04
CA GLN A 56 10.23 -6.84 13.95
C GLN A 56 9.86 -6.69 15.42
N THR A 57 9.05 -5.67 15.79
CA THR A 57 8.53 -5.53 17.16
C THR A 57 7.48 -6.57 17.54
N PHE A 58 6.92 -7.29 16.56
CA PHE A 58 5.91 -8.32 16.79
C PHE A 58 6.53 -9.72 16.81
N ASP A 59 6.01 -10.57 17.69
CA ASP A 59 6.32 -11.99 17.62
C ASP A 59 5.68 -12.66 16.38
N ARG A 60 6.16 -13.87 16.06
CA ARG A 60 5.70 -14.61 14.89
C ARG A 60 4.20 -14.92 14.91
N ALA A 61 3.63 -15.23 16.08
CA ALA A 61 2.21 -15.57 16.20
C ALA A 61 1.36 -14.33 15.92
N ARG A 62 1.77 -13.18 16.44
CA ARG A 62 1.10 -11.90 16.22
C ARG A 62 1.20 -11.44 14.77
N LEU A 63 2.34 -11.64 14.10
CA LEU A 63 2.49 -11.36 12.66
C LEU A 63 1.51 -12.18 11.81
N ILE A 64 1.35 -13.47 12.13
CA ILE A 64 0.41 -14.35 11.42
C ILE A 64 -1.03 -13.89 11.65
N GLU A 65 -1.42 -13.60 12.89
CA GLU A 65 -2.79 -13.15 13.17
C GLU A 65 -3.09 -11.82 12.49
N ARG A 66 -2.19 -10.83 12.56
CA ARG A 66 -2.37 -9.55 11.87
C ARG A 66 -2.53 -9.71 10.36
N ARG A 67 -1.77 -10.63 9.74
CA ARG A 67 -1.92 -10.93 8.32
C ARG A 67 -3.29 -11.55 8.03
N ARG A 68 -3.76 -12.44 8.91
CA ARG A 68 -5.08 -13.08 8.80
C ARG A 68 -6.20 -12.05 8.91
N GLU A 69 -6.18 -11.21 9.94
CA GLU A 69 -7.11 -10.10 10.16
C GLU A 69 -7.17 -9.18 8.93
N ARG A 70 -6.00 -8.78 8.41
CA ARG A 70 -5.90 -7.93 7.21
C ARG A 70 -6.56 -8.56 5.98
N LEU A 71 -6.29 -9.84 5.72
CA LEU A 71 -6.86 -10.53 4.56
C LEU A 71 -8.37 -10.78 4.70
N MET A 72 -8.86 -11.07 5.92
CA MET A 72 -10.29 -11.25 6.18
C MET A 72 -11.06 -9.91 6.17
N GLY A 73 -10.40 -8.80 6.50
CA GLY A 73 -10.99 -7.46 6.44
C GLY A 73 -11.13 -6.90 5.03
N TYR A 74 -10.56 -7.57 4.02
CA TYR A 74 -10.69 -7.14 2.64
C TYR A 74 -12.04 -7.55 2.04
N GLY A 75 -12.73 -6.56 1.48
CA GLY A 75 -14.01 -6.73 0.79
C GLY A 75 -15.20 -6.32 1.66
N PRO A 76 -16.29 -5.83 1.06
CA PRO A 76 -17.50 -5.48 1.79
C PRO A 76 -18.18 -6.77 2.28
N TYR A 77 -17.99 -7.12 3.54
CA TYR A 77 -18.89 -8.07 4.20
C TYR A 77 -20.22 -7.37 4.45
N ARG A 78 -21.17 -7.54 3.53
CA ARG A 78 -22.59 -7.26 3.77
C ARG A 78 -23.29 -8.59 4.05
N GLU A 79 -23.45 -8.92 5.31
CA GLU A 79 -24.49 -9.86 5.73
C GLU A 79 -25.84 -9.19 5.41
N SER A 80 -26.64 -9.81 4.53
CA SER A 80 -28.06 -9.46 4.33
C SER A 80 -28.93 -10.29 5.26
#